data_AF-A0A930BT89-F1
#
_entry.id   AF-A0A930BT89-F1
#
_cell.length_a   1.000
_cell.length_b   1.000
_cell.length_c   1.000
_cell.angle_alpha   90.00
_cell.angle_beta   90.00
_cell.angle_gamma   90.00
#
_symmetry.space_group_name_H-M   'P 1'
#
loop_
_entity.id
_entity.type
_entity.pdbx_description
1 polymer ?
#
loop_
_entity_poly.entity_id
_entity_poly.type
_entity_poly.pdbx_seq_one_letter_code
_entity_poly.pdbx_strand_id
1 'polypeptide(L)'
;FEFLYENGEFYFIEMNTRVQVEHPVSEMITGVDIVQEQIRVAAGEKLRYKQKDIVFRGHAIECRINAEDPFTFVPSPGNIEFYHPPGGPGIRVDSHIYQGYRVPPHYDSMVAKVISYGDTREQAIRRMRIALSEMSIQGIKTNIPLHQELMQDARFIEGGTSIHYLEHKLADKSEVKA
;
A
#
# COMPACT_ATOMS: atom_id res chain seq x y z
N PHE A 1 -6.95 -0.83 15.87
CA PHE A 1 -8.37 -1.19 16.00
C PHE A 1 -9.01 -1.03 14.64
N GLU A 2 -9.84 -1.97 14.24
CA GLU A 2 -10.54 -1.92 12.96
C GLU A 2 -12.03 -1.62 13.20
N PHE A 3 -12.58 -0.75 12.36
CA PHE A 3 -13.95 -0.29 12.43
C PHE A 3 -14.59 -0.33 11.04
N LEU A 4 -15.87 -0.69 10.96
CA LEU A 4 -16.72 -0.35 9.82
C LEU A 4 -17.29 1.05 10.02
N TYR A 5 -17.41 1.79 8.93
CA TYR A 5 -18.09 3.09 8.92
C TYR A 5 -19.32 3.00 8.02
N GLU A 6 -20.49 3.22 8.60
CA GLU A 6 -21.77 3.18 7.90
C GLU A 6 -22.69 4.27 8.47
N ASN A 7 -23.34 5.05 7.59
CA ASN A 7 -24.33 6.06 7.98
C ASN A 7 -23.86 7.10 9.03
N GLY A 8 -22.56 7.42 9.06
CA GLY A 8 -22.01 8.38 10.02
C GLY A 8 -21.49 7.78 11.32
N GLU A 9 -21.67 6.46 11.50
CA GLU A 9 -21.37 5.75 12.74
C GLU A 9 -20.19 4.77 12.56
N PHE A 10 -19.44 4.56 13.64
CA PHE A 10 -18.32 3.61 13.69
C PHE A 10 -18.68 2.35 14.47
N TYR A 11 -18.44 1.19 13.87
CA TYR A 11 -18.70 -0.12 14.47
C TYR A 11 -17.40 -0.90 14.60
N PHE A 12 -17.00 -1.22 15.83
CA PHE A 12 -15.81 -2.02 16.09
C PHE A 12 -15.95 -3.43 15.51
N ILE A 13 -14.89 -3.92 14.85
CA ILE A 13 -14.82 -5.30 14.35
C ILE A 13 -13.82 -6.08 15.20
N GLU A 14 -12.56 -5.65 15.18
CA GLU A 14 -11.46 -6.42 15.76
C GLU A 14 -10.25 -5.56 16.16
N MET A 15 -9.33 -6.20 16.88
CA MET A 15 -8.06 -5.62 17.29
C MET A 15 -6.92 -6.57 16.92
N ASN A 16 -6.06 -6.11 16.01
CA ASN A 16 -4.81 -6.79 15.66
C ASN A 16 -3.70 -6.46 16.68
N THR A 17 -3.28 -7.44 17.47
CA THR A 17 -2.24 -7.31 18.52
C THR A 17 -0.81 -7.45 17.98
N ARG A 18 -0.57 -6.88 16.79
CA ARG A 18 0.72 -6.91 16.07
C ARG A 18 0.86 -5.67 15.20
N VAL A 19 2.07 -5.43 14.68
CA VAL A 19 2.26 -4.42 13.64
C VAL A 19 1.46 -4.80 12.39
N GLN A 20 0.81 -3.81 11.79
CA GLN A 20 0.05 -3.98 10.54
C GLN A 20 0.97 -3.77 9.33
N VAL A 21 0.63 -4.38 8.20
CA VAL A 21 1.46 -4.29 6.98
C VAL A 21 1.53 -2.83 6.50
N GLU A 22 0.40 -2.15 6.59
CA GLU A 22 0.11 -0.78 6.19
C GLU A 22 0.56 0.28 7.20
N HIS A 23 1.30 -0.08 8.26
CA HIS A 23 1.84 0.91 9.20
C HIS A 23 2.62 2.07 8.55
N PRO A 24 3.33 1.92 7.40
CA PRO A 24 4.09 3.03 6.82
C PRO A 24 3.23 4.24 6.46
N VAL A 25 1.94 4.08 6.10
CA VAL A 25 1.10 5.26 5.81
C VAL A 25 0.92 6.14 7.04
N SER A 26 0.87 5.53 8.24
CA SER A 26 0.81 6.25 9.51
C SER A 26 2.15 6.89 9.84
N GLU A 27 3.26 6.18 9.63
CA GLU A 27 4.61 6.72 9.86
C GLU A 27 4.88 7.94 8.98
N MET A 28 4.49 7.88 7.70
CA MET A 28 4.75 8.96 6.74
C MET A 28 4.04 10.27 7.09
N ILE A 29 2.86 10.22 7.72
CA ILE A 29 2.10 11.43 8.07
C ILE A 29 2.33 11.89 9.52
N THR A 30 2.84 11.03 10.40
CA THR A 30 3.10 11.35 11.81
C THR A 30 4.57 11.61 12.11
N GLY A 31 5.48 11.08 11.29
CA GLY A 31 6.93 11.06 11.54
C GLY A 31 7.36 10.10 12.66
N VAL A 32 6.46 9.23 13.13
CA VAL A 32 6.75 8.25 14.18
C VAL A 32 7.17 6.93 13.54
N ASP A 33 8.35 6.44 13.88
CA ASP A 33 8.79 5.08 13.55
C ASP A 33 8.19 4.09 14.56
N ILE A 34 7.20 3.32 14.11
CA ILE A 34 6.41 2.40 14.94
C ILE A 34 7.25 1.19 15.34
N VAL A 35 8.10 0.68 14.43
CA VAL A 35 8.96 -0.48 14.71
C VAL A 35 10.01 -0.11 15.76
N GLN A 36 10.59 1.09 15.66
CA GLN A 36 11.51 1.61 16.67
C GLN A 36 10.83 1.77 18.03
N GLU A 37 9.60 2.33 18.09
CA GLU A 37 8.86 2.41 19.35
C GLU A 37 8.56 1.03 19.95
N GLN A 38 8.21 0.03 19.13
CA GLN A 38 8.00 -1.34 19.59
C GLN A 38 9.24 -1.92 20.26
N ILE A 39 10.42 -1.73 19.67
CA ILE A 39 11.70 -2.21 20.24
C ILE A 39 11.99 -1.50 21.57
N ARG A 40 11.80 -0.18 21.65
CA ARG A 40 12.02 0.61 22.87
C ARG A 40 11.11 0.16 24.00
N VAL A 41 9.82 0.01 23.73
CA VAL A 41 8.84 -0.46 24.72
C VAL A 41 9.17 -1.89 25.17
N ALA A 42 9.54 -2.78 24.25
CA ALA A 42 9.97 -4.14 24.58
C ALA A 42 11.23 -4.17 25.46
N ALA A 43 12.10 -3.17 25.34
CA ALA A 43 13.27 -2.97 26.20
C ALA A 43 12.93 -2.30 27.56
N GLY A 44 11.65 -2.03 27.85
CA GLY A 44 11.20 -1.41 29.09
C GLY A 44 11.29 0.12 29.11
N GLU A 45 11.60 0.76 27.98
CA GLU A 45 11.55 2.22 27.87
C GLU A 45 10.10 2.73 27.86
N LYS A 46 9.92 3.99 28.26
CA LYS A 46 8.63 4.69 28.13
C LYS A 46 8.44 5.19 26.70
N LEU A 47 7.19 5.38 26.29
CA LEU A 47 6.88 6.04 25.01
C LEU A 47 7.55 7.41 24.94
N ARG A 48 8.17 7.71 23.79
CA ARG A 48 8.85 9.00 23.57
C ARG A 48 7.87 10.16 23.39
N TYR A 49 6.65 9.85 22.96
CA TYR A 49 5.65 10.83 22.56
C TYR A 49 4.46 10.83 23.52
N LYS A 50 3.89 12.01 23.76
CA LYS A 50 2.55 12.18 24.33
C LYS A 50 1.56 12.43 23.19
N GLN A 51 0.27 12.28 23.48
CA GLN A 51 -0.78 12.50 22.48
C GLN A 51 -0.70 13.88 21.80
N LYS A 52 -0.34 14.93 22.56
CA LYS A 52 -0.20 16.30 22.03
C LYS A 52 1.00 16.50 21.11
N ASP A 53 1.96 15.58 21.12
CA ASP A 53 3.16 15.65 20.29
C ASP A 53 2.92 14.99 18.91
N ILE A 54 1.85 14.20 18.77
CA ILE A 54 1.46 13.55 17.51
C ILE A 54 0.76 14.57 16.62
N VAL A 55 1.42 14.93 15.52
CA VAL A 55 0.89 15.87 14.53
C VAL A 55 0.81 15.16 13.18
N PHE A 56 -0.38 15.16 12.59
CA PHE A 56 -0.60 14.65 11.24
C PHE A 56 -0.28 15.75 10.21
N ARG A 57 0.59 15.46 9.25
CA ARG A 57 0.92 16.37 8.15
C ARG A 57 0.80 15.66 6.82
N GLY A 58 0.15 16.32 5.85
CA GLY A 58 0.01 15.79 4.50
C GLY A 58 -0.86 14.54 4.43
N HIS A 59 -0.58 13.69 3.43
CA HIS A 59 -1.31 12.48 3.13
C HIS A 59 -0.34 11.43 2.58
N ALA A 60 -0.59 10.16 2.91
CA ALA A 60 0.19 9.05 2.40
C ALA A 60 -0.72 7.97 1.80
N ILE A 61 -0.23 7.31 0.75
CA ILE A 61 -0.92 6.20 0.07
C ILE A 61 0.07 5.06 -0.06
N GLU A 62 -0.37 3.84 0.21
CA GLU A 62 0.41 2.61 0.03
C GLU A 62 -0.25 1.71 -1.02
N CYS A 63 0.54 1.21 -1.96
CA CYS A 63 0.18 0.14 -2.88
C CYS A 63 0.99 -1.11 -2.52
N ARG A 64 0.29 -2.23 -2.25
CA ARG A 64 0.90 -3.55 -2.11
C ARG A 64 1.15 -4.14 -3.50
N ILE A 65 2.42 -4.31 -3.83
CA ILE A 65 2.84 -4.90 -5.09
C ILE A 65 2.98 -6.40 -4.87
N ASN A 66 2.12 -7.16 -5.54
CA ASN A 66 2.06 -8.61 -5.43
C ASN A 66 2.50 -9.26 -6.74
N ALA A 67 3.18 -10.40 -6.64
CA ALA A 67 3.49 -11.31 -7.73
C ALA A 67 2.24 -12.09 -8.14
N GLU A 68 1.30 -11.41 -8.79
CA GLU A 68 0.02 -11.93 -9.25
C GLU A 68 -0.38 -11.30 -10.58
N ASP A 69 -1.26 -11.98 -11.32
CA ASP A 69 -1.90 -11.39 -12.49
C ASP A 69 -2.83 -10.24 -12.06
N PRO A 70 -2.76 -9.05 -12.69
CA PRO A 70 -3.43 -7.84 -12.20
C PRO A 70 -4.97 -7.89 -12.20
N PHE A 71 -5.59 -8.79 -12.96
CA PHE A 71 -7.06 -8.81 -13.11
C PHE A 71 -7.67 -10.15 -12.76
N THR A 72 -6.90 -11.23 -12.84
CA THR A 72 -7.36 -12.56 -12.41
C THR A 72 -6.87 -12.93 -11.01
N PHE A 73 -5.90 -12.17 -10.46
CA PHE A 73 -5.27 -12.40 -9.15
C PHE A 73 -4.60 -13.78 -9.01
N VAL A 74 -4.37 -14.48 -10.13
CA VAL A 74 -3.64 -15.75 -10.13
C VAL A 74 -2.19 -15.48 -9.72
N PRO A 75 -1.65 -16.18 -8.70
CA PRO A 75 -0.27 -16.00 -8.28
C PRO A 75 0.73 -16.27 -9.42
N SER A 76 1.80 -15.47 -9.46
CA SER A 76 2.87 -15.53 -10.45
C SER A 76 4.25 -15.64 -9.79
N PRO A 77 4.54 -16.72 -9.04
CA PRO A 77 5.88 -16.94 -8.49
C PRO A 77 6.90 -17.18 -9.62
N GLY A 78 8.16 -16.82 -9.40
CA GLY A 78 9.18 -16.92 -10.44
C GLY A 78 10.47 -16.19 -10.09
N ASN A 79 11.40 -16.18 -11.04
CA ASN A 79 12.65 -15.44 -10.91
C ASN A 79 12.43 -14.00 -11.35
N ILE A 80 13.00 -13.06 -10.60
CA ILE A 80 13.02 -11.65 -10.96
C ILE A 80 14.22 -11.42 -11.87
N GLU A 81 13.96 -11.26 -13.16
CA GLU A 81 15.00 -11.05 -14.18
C GLU A 81 15.56 -9.62 -14.13
N PHE A 82 14.69 -8.67 -13.83
CA PHE A 82 15.01 -7.26 -13.70
C PHE A 82 14.15 -6.61 -12.62
N TYR A 83 14.77 -5.75 -11.82
CA TYR A 83 14.09 -4.96 -10.80
C TYR A 83 14.64 -3.53 -10.80
N HIS A 84 13.75 -2.57 -11.03
CA HIS A 84 14.02 -1.15 -10.90
C HIS A 84 12.96 -0.53 -9.98
N PRO A 85 13.27 -0.28 -8.68
CA PRO A 85 12.35 0.40 -7.79
C PRO A 85 12.16 1.87 -8.19
N PRO A 86 10.99 2.48 -7.92
CA PRO A 86 10.82 3.91 -8.04
C PRO A 86 11.56 4.63 -6.92
N GLY A 87 11.75 5.94 -7.09
CA GLY A 87 12.38 6.79 -6.07
C GLY A 87 11.91 8.23 -6.14
N GLY A 88 12.71 9.12 -5.56
CA GLY A 88 12.44 10.56 -5.58
C GLY A 88 11.66 11.08 -4.36
N PRO A 89 11.36 12.38 -4.33
CA PRO A 89 10.79 13.05 -3.16
C PRO A 89 9.42 12.49 -2.75
N GLY A 90 9.32 12.04 -1.50
CA GLY A 90 8.09 11.53 -0.93
C GLY A 90 7.73 10.11 -1.39
N ILE A 91 8.66 9.37 -2.01
CA ILE A 91 8.51 7.95 -2.32
C ILE A 91 9.34 7.11 -1.35
N ARG A 92 8.68 6.14 -0.71
CA ARG A 92 9.30 5.09 0.11
C ARG A 92 8.95 3.74 -0.49
N VAL A 93 9.94 2.84 -0.53
CA VAL A 93 9.75 1.46 -1.00
C VAL A 93 10.26 0.53 0.09
N ASP A 94 9.36 -0.28 0.63
CA ASP A 94 9.72 -1.38 1.53
C ASP A 94 9.68 -2.66 0.71
N SER A 95 10.82 -3.31 0.50
CA SER A 95 10.90 -4.53 -0.29
C SER A 95 12.02 -5.45 0.19
N HIS A 96 11.83 -6.75 -0.04
CA HIS A 96 12.84 -7.79 0.20
C HIS A 96 13.41 -8.35 -1.11
N ILE A 97 12.90 -7.92 -2.26
CA ILE A 97 13.30 -8.43 -3.57
C ILE A 97 14.52 -7.69 -4.12
N TYR A 98 15.26 -8.36 -4.98
CA TYR A 98 16.40 -7.82 -5.72
C TYR A 98 16.52 -8.56 -7.05
N GLN A 99 17.30 -8.04 -8.00
CA GLN A 99 17.50 -8.71 -9.28
C GLN A 99 18.13 -10.10 -9.06
N GLY A 100 17.53 -11.14 -9.65
CA GLY A 100 17.89 -12.54 -9.44
C GLY A 100 17.18 -13.22 -8.27
N TYR A 101 16.41 -12.50 -7.45
CA TYR A 101 15.60 -13.11 -6.39
C TYR A 101 14.54 -14.04 -6.99
N ARG A 102 14.28 -15.17 -6.35
CA ARG A 102 13.21 -16.10 -6.71
C ARG A 102 12.05 -15.97 -5.74
N VAL A 103 10.91 -15.49 -6.22
CA VAL A 103 9.67 -15.45 -5.47
C VAL A 103 9.17 -16.89 -5.28
N PRO A 104 9.12 -17.38 -4.03
CA PRO A 104 8.68 -18.75 -3.74
C PRO A 104 7.15 -18.88 -3.87
N PRO A 105 6.63 -20.04 -4.28
CA PRO A 105 5.18 -20.28 -4.38
C PRO A 105 4.51 -20.58 -3.03
N HIS A 106 5.28 -20.72 -1.96
CA HIS A 106 4.81 -21.20 -0.65
C HIS A 106 4.52 -20.09 0.37
N TYR A 107 4.78 -18.83 0.00
CA TYR A 107 4.60 -17.67 0.87
C TYR A 107 3.65 -16.66 0.21
N ASP A 108 3.36 -15.58 0.93
CA ASP A 108 2.58 -14.46 0.43
C ASP A 108 3.17 -13.90 -0.87
N SER A 109 2.31 -13.48 -1.81
CA SER A 109 2.73 -12.96 -3.11
C SER A 109 3.29 -11.54 -3.05
N MET A 110 3.20 -10.84 -1.93
CA MET A 110 3.67 -9.46 -1.79
C MET A 110 5.20 -9.37 -1.93
N VAL A 111 5.65 -8.64 -2.95
CA VAL A 111 7.07 -8.42 -3.25
C VAL A 111 7.56 -7.03 -2.82
N ALA A 112 6.66 -6.05 -2.74
CA ALA A 112 7.01 -4.71 -2.27
C ALA A 112 5.78 -3.95 -1.76
N LYS A 113 6.04 -2.95 -0.93
CA LYS A 113 5.09 -1.86 -0.63
C LYS A 113 5.66 -0.59 -1.23
N VAL A 114 4.89 0.08 -2.08
CA VAL A 114 5.24 1.41 -2.60
C VAL A 114 4.38 2.41 -1.85
N ILE A 115 5.02 3.36 -1.19
CA ILE A 115 4.36 4.37 -0.38
C ILE A 115 4.69 5.74 -0.95
N SER A 116 3.65 6.53 -1.24
CA SER A 116 3.79 7.92 -1.62
C SER A 116 3.31 8.83 -0.50
N TYR A 117 3.93 9.99 -0.38
CA TYR A 117 3.56 11.06 0.52
C TYR A 117 3.40 12.36 -0.26
N GLY A 118 2.46 13.22 0.13
CA GLY A 118 2.34 14.58 -0.35
C GLY A 118 1.68 15.48 0.69
N ASP A 119 1.83 16.79 0.54
CA ASP A 119 1.17 17.81 1.38
C ASP A 119 -0.36 17.76 1.23
N THR A 120 -0.85 17.22 0.11
CA THR A 120 -2.26 16.94 -0.15
C THR A 120 -2.45 15.51 -0.67
N ARG A 121 -3.68 14.99 -0.50
CA ARG A 121 -4.06 13.68 -1.08
C ARG A 121 -3.84 13.63 -2.58
N GLU A 122 -4.20 14.70 -3.30
CA GLU A 122 -4.00 14.79 -4.74
C GLU A 122 -2.51 14.71 -5.11
N GLN A 123 -1.64 15.38 -4.36
CA GLN A 123 -0.19 15.30 -4.58
C GLN A 123 0.35 13.88 -4.30
N ALA A 124 -0.11 13.22 -3.23
CA ALA A 124 0.25 11.84 -2.92
C ALA A 124 -0.18 10.88 -4.05
N ILE A 125 -1.39 11.05 -4.60
CA ILE A 125 -1.88 10.25 -5.75
C ILE A 125 -0.99 10.50 -6.97
N ARG A 126 -0.70 11.76 -7.32
CA ARG A 126 0.15 12.10 -8.47
C ARG A 126 1.55 11.50 -8.35
N ARG A 127 2.15 11.55 -7.14
CA ARG A 127 3.44 10.90 -6.86
C ARG A 127 3.35 9.38 -6.98
N MET A 128 2.28 8.76 -6.48
CA MET A 128 2.06 7.31 -6.63
C MET A 128 1.96 6.90 -8.11
N ARG A 129 1.26 7.69 -8.94
CA ARG A 129 1.16 7.43 -10.39
C ARG A 129 2.54 7.40 -11.06
N ILE A 130 3.39 8.36 -10.73
CA ILE A 130 4.76 8.43 -11.26
C ILE A 130 5.56 7.22 -10.77
N ALA A 131 5.56 6.95 -9.46
CA ALA A 131 6.27 5.82 -8.88
C ALA A 131 5.85 4.47 -9.50
N LEU A 132 4.55 4.23 -9.67
CA LEU A 132 4.06 3.01 -10.32
C LEU A 132 4.42 2.94 -11.81
N SER A 133 4.62 4.07 -12.49
CA SER A 133 5.04 4.10 -13.91
C SER A 133 6.54 3.86 -14.09
N GLU A 134 7.35 4.22 -13.09
CA GLU A 134 8.81 4.05 -13.09
C GLU A 134 9.24 2.69 -12.53
N MET A 135 8.39 2.06 -11.70
CA MET A 135 8.66 0.75 -11.13
C MET A 135 8.62 -0.33 -12.22
N SER A 136 9.73 -1.06 -12.36
CA SER A 136 9.82 -2.19 -13.29
C SER A 136 10.19 -3.47 -12.55
N ILE A 137 9.38 -4.51 -12.74
CA ILE A 137 9.66 -5.88 -12.29
C ILE A 137 9.43 -6.78 -13.51
N GLN A 138 10.45 -7.53 -13.92
CA GLN A 138 10.37 -8.49 -15.03
C GLN A 138 10.64 -9.92 -14.54
N GLY A 139 10.14 -10.90 -15.29
CA GLY A 139 10.22 -12.34 -14.96
C GLY A 139 8.99 -12.88 -14.20
N ILE A 140 8.15 -12.00 -13.66
CA ILE A 140 6.85 -12.32 -13.04
C ILE A 140 5.78 -11.31 -13.45
N LYS A 141 4.51 -11.69 -13.36
CA LYS A 141 3.39 -10.73 -13.40
C LYS A 141 3.25 -10.03 -12.05
N THR A 142 2.76 -8.79 -12.09
CA THR A 142 2.43 -8.04 -10.89
C THR A 142 1.10 -7.31 -11.05
N ASN A 143 0.51 -6.93 -9.92
CA ASN A 143 -0.70 -6.11 -9.87
C ASN A 143 -0.45 -4.59 -10.11
N ILE A 144 0.76 -4.17 -10.51
CA ILE A 144 1.08 -2.77 -10.84
C ILE A 144 0.09 -2.17 -11.85
N PRO A 145 -0.28 -2.85 -12.95
CA PRO A 145 -1.24 -2.30 -13.91
C PRO A 145 -2.62 -1.98 -13.28
N LEU A 146 -3.09 -2.81 -12.35
CA LEU A 146 -4.34 -2.54 -11.62
C LEU A 146 -4.21 -1.28 -10.76
N HIS A 147 -3.12 -1.14 -10.01
CA HIS A 147 -2.87 0.07 -9.20
C HIS A 147 -2.78 1.32 -10.07
N GLN A 148 -2.14 1.25 -11.24
CA GLN A 148 -2.06 2.37 -12.17
C GLN A 148 -3.44 2.84 -12.65
N GLU A 149 -4.36 1.90 -12.91
CA GLU A 149 -5.74 2.22 -13.26
C GLU A 149 -6.53 2.81 -12.09
N LEU A 150 -6.34 2.29 -10.87
CA LEU A 150 -7.00 2.81 -9.67
C LEU A 150 -6.57 4.24 -9.37
N MET A 151 -5.29 4.56 -9.53
CA MET A 151 -4.76 5.92 -9.32
C MET A 151 -5.21 6.93 -10.39
N GLN A 152 -5.83 6.48 -11.48
CA GLN A 152 -6.41 7.34 -12.53
C GLN A 152 -7.94 7.41 -12.45
N ASP A 153 -8.56 6.61 -11.59
CA ASP A 153 -10.01 6.52 -11.51
C ASP A 153 -10.61 7.73 -10.80
N ALA A 154 -11.56 8.39 -11.45
CA ALA A 154 -12.22 9.57 -10.91
C ALA A 154 -12.89 9.32 -9.56
N ARG A 155 -13.55 8.15 -9.36
CA ARG A 155 -14.20 7.79 -8.09
C ARG A 155 -13.17 7.60 -6.98
N PHE A 156 -12.04 6.95 -7.28
CA PHE A 156 -10.95 6.82 -6.32
C PHE A 156 -10.30 8.17 -5.97
N ILE A 157 -10.12 9.05 -6.96
CA ILE A 157 -9.56 10.39 -6.78
C ILE A 157 -10.50 11.27 -5.94
N GLU A 158 -11.81 11.18 -6.15
CA GLU A 158 -12.82 11.87 -5.34
C GLU A 158 -12.83 11.37 -3.89
N GLY A 159 -12.67 10.04 -3.69
CA GLY A 159 -12.67 9.39 -2.38
C GLY A 159 -14.01 8.73 -2.06
N GLY A 160 -14.19 8.27 -0.81
CA GLY A 160 -15.46 7.67 -0.36
C GLY A 160 -15.77 6.28 -0.94
N THR A 161 -14.76 5.53 -1.39
CA THR A 161 -14.94 4.17 -1.93
C THR A 161 -15.34 3.19 -0.82
N SER A 162 -16.39 2.40 -1.04
CA SER A 162 -16.79 1.31 -0.16
C SER A 162 -15.94 0.05 -0.36
N ILE A 163 -16.10 -0.93 0.51
CA ILE A 163 -15.42 -2.24 0.39
C ILE A 163 -15.77 -3.00 -0.89
N HIS A 164 -16.90 -2.68 -1.54
CA HIS A 164 -17.35 -3.30 -2.80
C HIS A 164 -16.84 -2.58 -4.05
N TYR A 165 -16.10 -1.48 -3.90
CA TYR A 165 -15.68 -0.64 -5.02
C TYR A 165 -14.90 -1.41 -6.09
N LEU A 166 -13.92 -2.22 -5.69
CA LEU A 166 -13.10 -2.99 -6.62
C LEU A 166 -13.89 -4.10 -7.32
N GLU A 167 -14.75 -4.79 -6.57
CA GLU A 167 -15.63 -5.84 -7.09
C GLU A 167 -16.54 -5.31 -8.20
N HIS A 168 -17.27 -4.21 -7.94
CA HIS A 168 -18.12 -3.57 -8.93
C HIS A 168 -17.32 -3.10 -10.16
N LYS A 169 -16.16 -2.48 -9.94
CA LYS A 169 -15.31 -1.98 -11.03
C LYS A 169 -14.81 -3.10 -11.95
N LEU A 170 -14.45 -4.26 -11.40
CA LEU A 170 -13.99 -5.40 -12.19
C LEU A 170 -15.15 -6.10 -12.92
N ALA A 171 -16.34 -6.16 -12.30
CA ALA A 171 -17.55 -6.66 -12.95
C ALA A 171 -17.94 -5.80 -14.18
N ASP A 172 -18.01 -4.47 -14.02
CA ASP A 172 -18.31 -3.53 -15.11
C ASP A 172 -17.38 -3.74 -16.32
N LYS A 173 -16.09 -4.04 -16.07
CA LYS A 173 -15.11 -4.30 -17.14
C LYS A 173 -15.31 -5.62 -17.86
N SER A 174 -15.81 -6.65 -17.17
CA SER A 174 -16.09 -7.95 -17.77
C SER A 174 -17.29 -7.89 -18.72
N GLU A 175 -18.30 -7.07 -18.39
CA GLU A 175 -19.49 -6.86 -19.22
C GLU A 175 -19.17 -6.08 -20.50
N VAL A 176 -18.25 -5.12 -20.46
CA VAL A 176 -17.84 -4.34 -21.65
C VAL A 176 -16.98 -5.16 -22.63
N LYS A 177 -16.43 -6.30 -22.20
CA LYS A 177 -15.60 -7.20 -23.04
C LYS A 177 -16.38 -8.38 -23.63
N ALA A 178 -17.66 -8.55 -23.30
CA ALA A 178 -18.56 -9.57 -23.85
C ALA A 178 -19.39 -9.00 -25.01
#